data_AF-A0A928NDB6-F1
#
_entry.id   AF-A0A928NDB6-F1
#
_cell.length_a   1.000
_cell.length_b   1.000
_cell.length_c   1.000
_cell.angle_alpha   90.00
_cell.angle_beta   90.00
_cell.angle_gamma   90.00
#
_symmetry.space_group_name_H-M   'P 1'
#
loop_
_entity.id
_entity.type
_entity.pdbx_description
1 polymer ?
#
loop_
_entity_poly.entity_id
_entity_poly.type
_entity_poly.pdbx_seq_one_letter_code
_entity_poly.pdbx_strand_id
1 'polypeptide(L)'
;MADKRDYYEVLGVQKGATEDEIKKAYRKVAKKYHPDMNPGDKEAEAKFKEAAEAYEVLGDAEKRQKYDQFGHAAFDPNMGGGYGGGFIS
;
A
#
# COMPACT_ATOMS: atom_id res chain seq x y z
N MET A 1 -16.10 10.43 -6.72
CA MET A 1 -14.64 10.23 -6.83
C MET A 1 -14.32 9.17 -5.80
N ALA A 2 -14.01 7.94 -6.21
CA ALA A 2 -13.83 6.86 -5.24
C ALA A 2 -12.58 7.19 -4.42
N ASP A 3 -12.75 7.62 -3.17
CA ASP A 3 -11.69 7.72 -2.19
C ASP A 3 -10.90 6.41 -2.23
N LYS A 4 -9.61 6.48 -2.61
CA LYS A 4 -8.71 5.34 -2.48
C LYS A 4 -8.77 4.87 -1.02
N ARG A 5 -8.85 3.55 -0.80
CA ARG A 5 -8.88 2.99 0.55
C ARG A 5 -7.61 3.38 1.29
N ASP A 6 -7.75 3.71 2.56
CA ASP A 6 -6.63 4.08 3.40
C ASP A 6 -5.65 2.90 3.50
N TYR A 7 -4.35 3.16 3.36
CA TYR A 7 -3.34 2.11 3.34
C TYR A 7 -3.25 1.32 4.65
N TYR A 8 -3.60 1.94 5.79
CA TYR A 8 -3.68 1.25 7.07
C TYR A 8 -4.85 0.26 7.05
N GLU A 9 -6.00 0.62 6.46
CA GLU A 9 -7.14 -0.29 6.29
C GLU A 9 -6.83 -1.44 5.33
N VAL A 10 -6.12 -1.17 4.23
CA VAL A 10 -5.71 -2.20 3.26
C VAL A 10 -4.83 -3.26 3.92
N LEU A 11 -3.90 -2.84 4.77
CA LEU A 11 -3.05 -3.75 5.55
C LEU A 11 -3.76 -4.33 6.78
N GLY A 12 -4.91 -3.76 7.19
CA GLY A 12 -5.65 -4.16 8.38
C GLY A 12 -4.93 -3.80 9.69
N VAL A 13 -4.23 -2.67 9.71
CA VAL A 13 -3.55 -2.11 10.87
C VAL A 13 -4.15 -0.75 11.25
N GLN A 14 -3.88 -0.28 12.46
CA GLN A 14 -4.30 1.06 12.87
C GLN A 14 -3.30 2.11 12.42
N LYS A 15 -3.79 3.34 12.21
CA LYS A 15 -2.92 4.51 12.01
C LYS A 15 -2.03 4.70 13.25
N GLY A 16 -0.73 4.81 13.04
CA GLY A 16 0.27 4.80 14.12
C GLY A 16 0.90 3.43 14.41
N ALA A 17 0.55 2.38 13.65
CA ALA A 17 1.23 1.09 13.70
C ALA A 17 2.74 1.25 13.45
N THR A 18 3.52 0.46 14.19
CA THR A 18 4.97 0.39 14.05
C THR A 18 5.37 -0.24 12.72
N GLU A 19 6.60 0.01 12.24
CA GLU A 19 7.10 -0.60 11.00
C GLU A 19 7.05 -2.14 11.06
N ASP A 20 7.32 -2.72 12.22
CA ASP A 20 7.20 -4.16 12.44
C ASP A 20 5.78 -4.68 12.29
N GLU A 21 4.78 -3.93 12.78
CA GLU A 21 3.37 -4.28 12.63
C GLU A 21 2.93 -4.18 11.17
N ILE A 22 3.29 -3.10 10.48
CA ILE A 22 3.03 -2.89 9.05
C ILE A 22 3.64 -4.02 8.22
N LYS A 23 4.91 -4.37 8.48
CA LYS A 23 5.61 -5.45 7.80
C LYS A 23 4.99 -6.82 8.08
N LYS A 24 4.59 -7.10 9.32
CA LYS A 24 3.89 -8.35 9.67
C LYS A 24 2.52 -8.42 9.01
N ALA A 25 1.78 -7.32 8.97
CA ALA A 25 0.47 -7.24 8.34
C ALA A 25 0.57 -7.46 6.83
N TYR A 26 1.48 -6.76 6.15
CA TYR A 26 1.75 -6.96 4.73
C TYR A 26 2.09 -8.42 4.42
N ARG A 27 2.98 -9.06 5.19
CA ARG A 27 3.30 -10.49 4.99
C ARG A 27 2.08 -11.40 5.09
N LYS A 28 1.16 -11.12 6.02
CA LYS A 28 -0.08 -11.88 6.18
C LYS A 28 -1.01 -11.69 4.99
N VAL A 29 -1.21 -10.44 4.56
CA VAL A 29 -2.08 -10.08 3.43
C VAL A 29 -1.50 -10.62 2.11
N ALA A 30 -0.21 -10.42 1.88
CA ALA A 30 0.52 -10.93 0.71
C ALA A 30 0.42 -12.45 0.60
N LYS A 31 0.58 -13.18 1.70
CA LYS A 31 0.40 -14.65 1.71
C LYS A 31 -1.05 -15.04 1.46
N LYS A 32 -2.02 -14.33 2.07
CA LYS A 32 -3.45 -14.60 1.93
C LYS A 32 -3.93 -14.44 0.48
N TYR A 33 -3.44 -13.42 -0.21
CA TYR A 33 -3.84 -13.08 -1.59
C TYR A 33 -2.77 -13.44 -2.63
N HIS A 34 -1.78 -14.27 -2.27
CA HIS A 34 -0.72 -14.66 -3.19
C HIS A 34 -1.30 -15.39 -4.41
N PRO A 35 -0.80 -15.14 -5.64
CA PRO A 35 -1.29 -15.81 -6.85
C PRO A 35 -1.13 -17.34 -6.79
N ASP A 36 -0.08 -17.85 -6.15
CA ASP A 36 0.09 -19.31 -5.97
C ASP A 36 -1.03 -19.95 -5.14
N MET A 37 -1.58 -19.21 -4.17
CA MET A 37 -2.68 -19.71 -3.32
C MET A 37 -4.06 -19.38 -3.91
N ASN A 38 -4.14 -18.38 -4.79
CA ASN A 38 -5.37 -17.89 -5.40
C ASN A 38 -5.21 -17.78 -6.93
N PRO A 39 -4.92 -18.90 -7.63
CA PRO A 39 -4.67 -18.86 -9.06
C PRO A 39 -5.93 -18.44 -9.83
N GLY A 40 -5.81 -17.40 -10.65
CA GLY A 40 -6.92 -16.88 -11.47
C GLY A 40 -7.95 -16.02 -10.72
N ASP A 41 -7.73 -15.75 -9.42
CA ASP A 41 -8.59 -14.87 -8.65
C ASP A 41 -8.18 -13.40 -8.84
N LYS A 42 -8.99 -12.69 -9.64
CA LYS A 42 -8.78 -11.26 -9.93
C LYS A 42 -9.00 -10.37 -8.71
N GLU A 43 -9.85 -10.77 -7.77
CA GLU A 43 -10.04 -9.99 -6.54
C GLU A 43 -8.84 -10.14 -5.61
N ALA A 44 -8.28 -11.35 -5.49
CA ALA A 44 -7.05 -11.58 -4.75
C ALA A 44 -5.88 -10.79 -5.38
N GLU A 45 -5.75 -10.80 -6.71
CA GLU A 45 -4.74 -10.02 -7.42
C GLU A 45 -4.88 -8.51 -7.14
N ALA A 46 -6.10 -7.97 -7.17
CA ALA A 46 -6.36 -6.56 -6.86
C ALA A 46 -5.99 -6.23 -5.41
N LYS A 47 -6.39 -7.05 -4.44
CA LYS A 47 -6.05 -6.87 -3.01
C LYS A 47 -4.56 -7.03 -2.75
N PHE A 48 -3.87 -7.90 -3.48
CA PHE A 48 -2.43 -8.08 -3.38
C PHE A 48 -1.68 -6.83 -3.87
N LYS A 49 -2.07 -6.29 -5.03
CA LYS A 49 -1.49 -5.05 -5.58
C LYS A 49 -1.71 -3.86 -4.64
N GLU A 50 -2.91 -3.71 -4.12
CA GLU A 50 -3.25 -2.63 -3.19
C GLU A 50 -2.44 -2.75 -1.87
N ALA A 51 -2.27 -3.97 -1.35
CA ALA A 51 -1.44 -4.23 -0.17
C ALA A 51 0.05 -3.95 -0.42
N ALA A 52 0.54 -4.20 -1.64
CA ALA A 52 1.90 -3.86 -2.03
C ALA A 52 2.11 -2.34 -2.11
N GLU A 53 1.17 -1.59 -2.71
CA GLU A 53 1.18 -0.12 -2.73
C GLU A 53 1.15 0.46 -1.30
N ALA A 54 0.29 -0.10 -0.44
CA ALA A 54 0.20 0.29 0.96
C ALA A 54 1.51 0.05 1.72
N TYR A 55 2.17 -1.10 1.52
CA TYR A 55 3.45 -1.39 2.15
C TYR A 55 4.60 -0.54 1.60
N GLU A 56 4.59 -0.19 0.31
CA GLU A 56 5.59 0.69 -0.28
C GLU A 56 5.58 2.09 0.34
N VAL A 57 4.39 2.56 0.75
CA VAL A 57 4.21 3.88 1.40
C VAL A 57 4.38 3.79 2.90
N LEU A 58 3.70 2.87 3.58
CA LEU A 58 3.68 2.79 5.04
C LEU A 58 4.92 2.09 5.62
N GLY A 59 5.57 1.23 4.83
CA GLY A 59 6.78 0.50 5.23
C GLY A 59 8.05 1.33 5.16
N ASP A 60 7.98 2.55 4.62
CA ASP A 60 9.07 3.51 4.58
C ASP A 60 8.73 4.70 5.48
N ALA A 61 9.64 5.04 6.41
CA ALA A 61 9.38 6.08 7.40
C ALA A 61 9.15 7.46 6.79
N GLU A 62 9.86 7.83 5.71
CA GLU A 62 9.70 9.12 5.04
C GLU A 62 8.40 9.18 4.23
N LYS A 63 8.10 8.12 3.46
CA LYS A 63 6.85 8.04 2.69
C LYS A 63 5.64 7.99 3.62
N ARG A 64 5.72 7.25 4.73
CA ARG A 64 4.66 7.21 5.74
C ARG A 64 4.41 8.59 6.33
N GLN A 65 5.47 9.33 6.67
CA GLN A 65 5.31 10.71 7.16
C GLN A 65 4.60 11.61 6.14
N LYS A 66 4.96 11.52 4.85
CA LYS A 66 4.26 12.26 3.78
C LYS A 66 2.80 11.83 3.64
N TYR A 67 2.53 10.53 3.71
CA TYR A 67 1.17 9.98 3.69
C TYR A 67 0.35 10.46 4.88
N ASP A 68 0.94 10.49 6.08
CA ASP A 68 0.27 10.96 7.29
C ASP A 68 -0.07 12.46 7.22
N GLN A 69 0.74 13.25 6.51
CA GLN A 69 0.55 14.70 6.36
C GLN A 69 -0.40 15.08 5.22
N PHE A 70 -0.34 14.39 4.07
CA PHE A 70 -1.04 14.78 2.83
C PHE A 70 -1.99 13.70 2.30
N GLY A 71 -2.06 12.53 2.93
CA GLY A 71 -2.84 11.38 2.46
C GLY A 71 -2.36 10.86 1.10
N HIS A 72 -3.29 10.32 0.31
CA HIS A 72 -2.99 9.84 -1.05
C HIS A 72 -2.53 10.95 -2.00
N ALA A 73 -2.83 12.22 -1.71
CA ALA A 73 -2.40 13.35 -2.54
C ALA A 73 -0.87 13.56 -2.51
N ALA A 74 -0.17 13.06 -1.48
CA ALA A 74 1.30 13.13 -1.40
C ALA A 74 2.02 12.37 -2.53
N PHE A 75 1.31 11.46 -3.18
CA PHE A 75 1.84 10.58 -4.24
C PHE A 75 1.08 10.74 -5.55
N ASP A 76 0.22 11.76 -5.67
CA ASP A 76 -0.48 12.04 -6.91
C ASP A 76 0.49 12.69 -7.92
N PRO A 77 0.70 12.08 -9.11
CA PRO A 77 1.61 12.62 -10.12
C PRO A 77 1.21 14.01 -10.65
N ASN A 78 -0.02 14.49 -10.40
CA ASN A 78 -0.47 15.82 -10.82
C ASN A 78 -0.26 16.93 -9.76
N MET A 79 0.08 16.62 -8.51
CA MET A 79 0.07 17.61 -7.41
C MET A 79 1.43 17.94 -6.78
N GLY A 80 2.53 17.33 -7.23
CA GLY A 80 3.88 17.87 -6.99
C GLY A 80 4.91 16.85 -6.53
N GLY A 81 6.10 16.95 -7.14
CA GLY A 81 7.34 16.37 -6.62
C GLY A 81 7.47 14.85 -6.83
N GLY A 82 8.11 14.47 -7.93
CA GLY A 82 8.28 13.10 -8.37
C GLY A 82 8.68 12.11 -7.28
N TYR A 83 7.87 11.06 -7.14
CA TYR A 83 8.29 9.72 -6.72
C TYR A 83 7.49 8.69 -7.56
N GLY A 84 7.47 8.89 -8.87
CA GLY A 84 7.07 7.87 -9.85
C GLY A 84 8.27 6.95 -10.15
N GLY A 85 8.72 6.21 -9.13
CA GLY A 85 9.82 5.27 -9.22
C GLY A 85 9.41 3.97 -9.91
N GLY A 86 9.32 4.02 -11.25
CA GLY A 86 9.67 2.95 -12.18
C GLY A 86 8.93 1.62 -12.11
N PHE A 87 7.98 1.40 -13.03
CA PHE A 87 7.79 0.14 -13.76
C PHE A 87 6.99 0.42 -15.04
N ILE A 88 7.65 0.95 -16.08
CA ILE A 88 7.23 0.81 -17.49
C ILE A 88 8.46 0.89 -18.41
N SER A 89 9.04 -0.26 -18.73
CA SER A 89 9.60 -0.62 -20.04
C SER A 89 9.84 -2.12 -20.08
#